data_AF-A0A7X3IA06-F1
#
_entry.id   AF-A0A7X3IA06-F1
#
_cell.length_a   1.000
_cell.length_b   1.000
_cell.length_c   1.000
_cell.angle_alpha   90.00
_cell.angle_beta   90.00
_cell.angle_gamma   90.00
#
_symmetry.space_group_name_H-M   'P 1'
#
loop_
_entity.id
_entity.type
_entity.pdbx_description
1 polymer ?
#
loop_
_entity_poly.entity_id
_entity_poly.type
_entity_poly.pdbx_seq_one_letter_code
_entity_poly.pdbx_strand_id
1 'polypeptide(L)'
;MLVVKILNTMAKAVEMKIGAMAKTDMPERIAHAARYRFARICQVVAAAIHQALHAKPDAKELTREHFALAYANRSLARGRNDRNPFLVDDWDALQPGSFLGDTKNKEDDDEDER
;
A
#
# COMPACT_ATOMS: atom_id res chain seq x y z
N MET A 1 18.01 2.07 6.85
CA MET A 1 17.00 2.96 6.25
C MET A 1 15.75 3.09 7.14
N LEU A 2 15.08 4.25 7.17
CA LEU A 2 13.91 4.50 8.04
C LEU A 2 12.70 3.60 7.71
N VAL A 3 12.37 3.42 6.43
CA VAL A 3 11.23 2.58 6.01
C VAL A 3 11.38 1.15 6.51
N VAL A 4 12.57 0.57 6.40
CA VAL A 4 12.87 -0.79 6.90
C VAL A 4 12.66 -0.88 8.42
N LYS A 5 13.00 0.18 9.17
CA LYS A 5 12.75 0.22 10.62
C LYS A 5 11.24 0.22 10.90
N ILE A 6 10.47 1.06 10.22
CA ILE A 6 9.00 1.12 10.36
C ILE A 6 8.37 -0.24 10.03
N LEU A 7 8.75 -0.80 8.88
CA LEU A 7 8.25 -2.08 8.39
C LEU A 7 8.50 -3.21 9.41
N ASN A 8 9.73 -3.33 9.93
CA ASN A 8 10.06 -4.32 10.95
C ASN A 8 9.32 -4.08 12.27
N THR A 9 9.29 -2.85 12.77
CA THR A 9 8.66 -2.52 14.05
C THR A 9 7.17 -2.84 14.02
N MET A 10 6.47 -2.44 12.96
CA MET A 10 5.02 -2.67 12.84
C MET A 10 4.69 -4.13 12.57
N ALA A 11 5.43 -4.82 11.70
CA ALA A 11 5.22 -6.25 11.46
C ALA A 11 5.49 -7.07 12.72
N LYS A 12 6.55 -6.76 13.48
CA LYS A 12 6.87 -7.43 14.74
C LYS A 12 5.78 -7.25 15.80
N ALA A 13 5.12 -6.08 15.85
CA ALA A 13 4.03 -5.82 16.78
C ALA A 13 2.82 -6.75 16.59
N VAL A 14 2.68 -7.35 15.40
CA VAL A 14 1.65 -8.34 15.07
C VAL A 14 2.24 -9.73 14.80
N GLU A 15 3.45 -9.99 15.28
CA GLU A 15 4.17 -11.26 15.11
C GLU A 15 4.38 -11.71 13.65
N MET A 16 4.39 -10.77 12.70
CA MET A 16 4.67 -11.05 11.30
C MET A 16 6.14 -10.81 10.95
N LYS A 17 6.64 -11.65 10.05
CA LYS A 17 7.93 -11.48 9.39
C LYS A 17 7.77 -10.65 8.11
N ILE A 18 8.87 -10.06 7.65
CA ILE A 18 8.91 -9.26 6.41
C ILE A 18 9.74 -9.94 5.32
N GLY A 19 10.08 -11.23 5.52
CA GLY A 19 10.89 -12.02 4.61
C GLY A 19 12.17 -11.32 4.15
N ALA A 20 12.40 -11.38 2.83
CA ALA A 20 13.51 -10.69 2.18
C ALA A 20 13.20 -9.23 1.79
N MET A 21 12.01 -8.68 2.08
CA MET A 21 11.60 -7.37 1.55
C MET A 21 12.59 -6.26 1.88
N ALA A 22 13.22 -6.30 3.05
CA ALA A 22 14.24 -5.30 3.45
C ALA A 22 15.49 -5.25 2.54
N LYS A 23 15.69 -6.27 1.69
CA LYS A 23 16.83 -6.39 0.75
C LYS A 23 16.39 -6.26 -0.72
N THR A 24 15.14 -5.90 -0.97
CA THR A 24 14.57 -5.68 -2.31
C THR A 24 14.27 -4.20 -2.52
N ASP A 25 13.60 -3.85 -3.62
CA ASP A 25 13.08 -2.51 -3.90
C ASP A 25 11.78 -2.16 -3.13
N MET A 26 11.24 -3.10 -2.36
CA MET A 26 10.02 -2.89 -1.56
C MET A 26 10.08 -1.67 -0.64
N PRO A 27 11.17 -1.39 0.09
CA PRO A 27 11.24 -0.23 0.95
C PRO A 27 11.15 1.10 0.17
N GLU A 28 11.74 1.16 -1.02
CA GLU A 28 11.67 2.30 -1.93
C GLU A 28 10.27 2.45 -2.53
N ARG A 29 9.64 1.35 -2.96
CA ARG A 29 8.23 1.33 -3.42
C ARG A 29 7.27 1.82 -2.34
N ILE A 30 7.47 1.41 -1.07
CA ILE A 30 6.68 1.89 0.07
C ILE A 30 6.87 3.40 0.27
N ALA A 31 8.12 3.88 0.21
CA ALA A 31 8.40 5.31 0.32
C ALA A 31 7.73 6.11 -0.79
N HIS A 32 7.82 5.61 -2.02
CA HIS A 32 7.25 6.20 -3.21
C HIS A 32 5.72 6.27 -3.15
N ALA A 33 5.07 5.14 -2.83
CA ALA A 33 3.63 5.05 -2.59
C ALA A 33 3.15 6.07 -1.53
N ALA A 34 3.97 6.29 -0.51
CA ALA A 34 3.71 7.22 0.58
C ALA A 34 4.10 8.68 0.30
N ARG A 35 4.54 9.04 -0.93
CA ARG A 35 5.10 10.36 -1.27
C ARG A 35 6.23 10.78 -0.32
N TYR A 36 7.01 9.82 0.15
CA TYR A 36 8.11 9.99 1.10
C TYR A 36 7.72 10.63 2.43
N ARG A 37 6.43 10.66 2.79
CA ARG A 37 5.94 11.23 4.05
C ARG A 37 5.89 10.15 5.13
N PHE A 38 6.59 10.37 6.24
CA PHE A 38 6.66 9.42 7.37
C PHE A 38 5.30 8.86 7.80
N ALA A 39 4.33 9.72 8.09
CA ALA A 39 2.99 9.29 8.52
C ALA A 39 2.30 8.40 7.47
N ARG A 40 2.49 8.71 6.17
CA ARG A 40 1.94 7.92 5.08
C ARG A 40 2.62 6.57 4.94
N ILE A 41 3.93 6.48 5.21
CA ILE A 41 4.66 5.20 5.24
C ILE A 41 4.05 4.27 6.29
N CYS A 42 3.81 4.78 7.50
CA CYS A 42 3.15 4.01 8.57
C CYS A 42 1.76 3.54 8.13
N GLN A 43 0.98 4.41 7.47
CA GLN A 43 -0.36 4.05 6.96
C GLN A 43 -0.32 2.97 5.88
N VAL A 44 0.65 3.02 4.96
CA VAL A 44 0.87 1.97 3.94
C VAL A 44 1.15 0.63 4.60
N VAL A 45 2.07 0.60 5.56
CA VAL A 45 2.43 -0.64 6.27
C VAL A 45 1.26 -1.19 7.09
N ALA A 46 0.54 -0.33 7.82
CA ALA A 46 -0.66 -0.75 8.55
C ALA A 46 -1.74 -1.33 7.61
N ALA A 47 -1.95 -0.72 6.45
CA ALA A 47 -2.92 -1.20 5.47
C ALA A 47 -2.55 -2.59 4.94
N ALA A 48 -1.27 -2.84 4.65
CA ALA A 48 -0.79 -4.15 4.23
C ALA A 48 -0.96 -5.21 5.33
N ILE A 49 -0.69 -4.87 6.59
CA ILE A 49 -0.94 -5.76 7.74
C ILE A 49 -2.42 -6.12 7.84
N HIS A 50 -3.31 -5.13 7.72
CA HIS A 50 -4.75 -5.40 7.74
C HIS A 50 -5.16 -6.31 6.59
N GLN A 51 -4.58 -6.13 5.40
CA GLN A 51 -4.84 -7.00 4.26
C GLN A 51 -4.38 -8.44 4.50
N ALA A 52 -3.21 -8.62 5.10
CA ALA A 52 -2.69 -9.94 5.48
C ALA A 52 -3.62 -10.65 6.47
N LEU A 53 -3.99 -9.96 7.56
CA LEU A 53 -4.86 -10.50 8.61
C LEU A 53 -6.30 -10.76 8.12
N HIS A 54 -6.81 -9.90 7.23
CA HIS A 54 -8.13 -10.09 6.64
C HIS A 54 -8.16 -11.32 5.73
N ALA A 55 -7.11 -11.54 4.92
CA ALA A 55 -7.02 -12.72 4.06
C ALA A 55 -6.77 -14.00 4.86
N LYS A 56 -5.95 -13.92 5.92
CA LYS A 56 -5.60 -15.04 6.78
C LYS A 56 -5.34 -14.54 8.22
N PRO A 57 -6.25 -14.79 9.19
CA PRO A 57 -6.11 -14.28 10.55
C PRO A 57 -4.82 -14.68 11.28
N ASP A 58 -4.24 -15.83 10.93
CA ASP A 58 -2.99 -16.36 11.47
C ASP A 58 -1.78 -16.11 10.56
N ALA A 59 -1.86 -15.16 9.62
CA ALA A 59 -0.75 -14.80 8.74
C ALA A 59 0.53 -14.49 9.56
N LYS A 60 1.65 -15.10 9.16
CA LYS A 60 2.96 -14.93 9.83
C LYS A 60 3.97 -14.16 9.00
N GLU A 61 3.59 -13.72 7.80
CA GLU A 61 4.49 -13.01 6.90
C GLU A 61 3.74 -11.98 6.05
N LEU A 62 4.33 -10.80 5.92
CA LEU A 62 3.93 -9.79 4.95
C LEU A 62 4.58 -10.09 3.61
N THR A 63 3.79 -10.07 2.54
CA THR A 63 4.25 -10.22 1.18
C THR A 63 3.97 -8.96 0.37
N ARG A 64 4.59 -8.86 -0.81
CA ARG A 64 4.38 -7.77 -1.77
C ARG A 64 2.90 -7.63 -2.17
N GLU A 65 2.18 -8.76 -2.28
CA GLU A 65 0.77 -8.81 -2.66
C GLU A 65 -0.13 -8.10 -1.63
N HIS A 66 0.18 -8.20 -0.34
CA HIS A 66 -0.56 -7.47 0.70
C HIS A 66 -0.46 -5.96 0.51
N PHE A 67 0.71 -5.46 0.09
CA PHE A 67 0.89 -4.04 -0.25
C PHE A 67 0.16 -3.66 -1.53
N ALA A 68 0.22 -4.51 -2.56
CA ALA A 68 -0.48 -4.27 -3.82
C ALA A 68 -1.98 -4.14 -3.61
N LEU A 69 -2.59 -5.08 -2.87
CA LEU A 69 -4.01 -5.06 -2.53
C LEU A 69 -4.38 -3.87 -1.65
N ALA A 70 -3.59 -3.59 -0.62
CA ALA A 70 -3.80 -2.43 0.25
C ALA A 70 -3.74 -1.11 -0.53
N TYR A 71 -2.83 -0.99 -1.49
CA TYR A 71 -2.74 0.17 -2.37
C TYR A 71 -3.96 0.28 -3.28
N ALA A 72 -4.36 -0.80 -3.95
CA ALA A 72 -5.53 -0.81 -4.83
C ALA A 72 -6.83 -0.45 -4.08
N ASN A 73 -6.97 -0.86 -2.82
CA ASN A 73 -8.16 -0.59 -2.02
C ASN A 73 -8.23 0.85 -1.47
N ARG A 74 -7.10 1.56 -1.35
CA ARG A 74 -7.02 2.90 -0.73
C ARG A 74 -6.65 4.03 -1.69
N SER A 75 -6.32 3.69 -2.93
CA SER A 75 -5.97 4.64 -3.99
C SER A 75 -7.04 4.63 -5.08
N LEU A 76 -6.93 5.61 -5.99
CA LEU A 76 -7.66 5.63 -7.26
C LEU A 76 -7.15 4.55 -8.26
N ALA A 77 -6.29 3.62 -7.84
CA ALA A 77 -5.74 2.55 -8.67
C ALA A 77 -6.57 1.25 -8.62
N ARG A 78 -7.78 1.26 -8.03
CA ARG A 78 -8.68 0.11 -8.06
C ARG A 78 -9.01 -0.25 -9.51
N GLY A 79 -8.70 -1.49 -9.91
CA GLY A 79 -8.85 -1.96 -11.29
C GLY A 79 -7.79 -1.45 -12.28
N ARG A 80 -6.77 -0.70 -11.81
CA ARG A 80 -5.67 -0.15 -12.62
C ARG A 80 -4.33 -0.66 -12.10
N ASN A 81 -4.04 -1.93 -12.37
CA ASN A 81 -2.82 -2.61 -11.90
C ASN A 81 -1.54 -1.97 -12.46
N ASP A 82 -1.62 -1.37 -13.65
CA ASP A 82 -0.59 -0.55 -14.31
C ASP A 82 -0.21 0.70 -13.50
N ARG A 83 -1.03 1.11 -12.54
CA ARG A 83 -0.77 2.26 -11.65
C ARG A 83 -0.39 1.86 -10.24
N ASN A 84 -0.20 0.56 -10.00
CA ASN A 84 0.14 0.06 -8.69
C ASN A 84 1.67 -0.06 -8.57
N PRO A 85 2.33 0.76 -7.73
CA PRO A 85 3.78 0.74 -7.57
C PRO A 85 4.29 -0.56 -6.91
N PHE A 86 3.41 -1.45 -6.48
CA PHE A 86 3.76 -2.79 -6.01
C PHE A 86 3.54 -3.86 -7.06
N LEU A 87 3.08 -3.55 -8.28
CA LEU A 87 2.87 -4.54 -9.35
C LEU A 87 3.74 -4.29 -10.57
N VAL A 88 3.93 -3.02 -10.96
CA VAL A 88 4.69 -2.67 -12.16
C VAL A 88 6.21 -2.64 -11.94
N ASP A 89 6.99 -2.84 -13.00
CA ASP A 89 8.45 -2.81 -12.93
C ASP A 89 9.00 -1.37 -12.92
N ASP A 90 8.39 -0.47 -13.68
CA ASP A 90 8.70 0.97 -13.81
C ASP A 90 7.96 1.83 -12.77
N TRP A 91 7.89 1.34 -11.53
CA TRP A 91 7.11 1.94 -10.46
C TRP A 91 7.54 3.35 -10.08
N ASP A 92 8.79 3.72 -10.36
CA ASP A 92 9.41 5.00 -10.10
C ASP A 92 9.01 6.08 -11.10
N ALA A 93 8.52 5.69 -12.29
CA ALA A 93 7.92 6.59 -13.27
C ALA A 93 6.47 6.99 -12.91
N LEU A 94 5.81 6.23 -12.03
CA LEU A 94 4.47 6.55 -11.55
C LEU A 94 4.51 7.82 -10.68
N GLN A 95 3.42 8.59 -10.66
CA GLN A 95 3.35 9.76 -9.78
C GLN A 95 3.39 9.35 -8.29
N PRO A 96 4.31 9.88 -7.47
CA PRO A 96 4.37 9.54 -6.06
C PRO A 96 3.10 9.97 -5.31
N GLY A 97 2.59 9.12 -4.42
CA GLY A 97 1.58 9.51 -3.45
C GLY A 97 0.12 9.28 -3.80
N SER A 98 -0.21 8.57 -4.88
CA SER A 98 -1.60 8.21 -5.24
C SER A 98 -2.28 7.28 -4.22
N PHE A 99 -1.55 6.81 -3.21
CA PHE A 99 -2.03 6.00 -2.08
C PHE A 99 -3.13 6.66 -1.23
N LEU A 100 -3.27 7.99 -1.28
CA LEU A 100 -4.28 8.72 -0.51
C LEU A 100 -5.16 9.55 -1.43
N GLY A 101 -6.14 8.87 -2.02
CA GLY A 101 -7.35 9.50 -2.53
C GLY A 101 -8.51 9.07 -1.65
N ASP A 102 -8.58 9.58 -0.42
CA ASP A 102 -9.86 9.63 0.28
C ASP A 102 -10.48 10.99 -0.09
N THR A 103 -10.99 11.08 -1.33
CA THR A 103 -12.03 12.06 -1.63
C THR A 103 -13.33 11.36 -1.33
N LYS A 104 -13.84 11.53 -0.11
CA LYS A 104 -15.29 11.72 -0.03
C LYS A 104 -15.63 12.85 -1.01
N ASN A 105 -16.59 12.60 -1.89
CA ASN A 105 -17.23 13.51 -2.88
C ASN A 105 -16.55 13.50 -4.27
N LYS A 106 -17.23 13.33 -5.41
CA LYS A 106 -18.64 13.58 -5.81
C LYS A 106 -18.87 12.89 -7.17
N GLU A 107 -20.05 12.29 -7.38
CA GLU A 107 -20.81 12.19 -8.65
C GLU A 107 -21.94 11.13 -8.45
N ASP A 108 -22.94 11.50 -7.64
CA ASP A 108 -24.34 11.19 -7.95
C ASP A 108 -24.90 12.45 -8.63
N ASP A 109 -24.25 12.87 -9.71
CA ASP A 109 -24.76 13.84 -10.68
C ASP A 109 -24.71 13.09 -12.03
N ASP A 110 -25.64 12.17 -12.22
CA ASP A 110 -26.19 11.86 -13.53
C ASP A 110 -27.71 11.88 -13.36
N GLU A 111 -28.28 13.03 -13.72
CA GLU A 111 -29.67 13.16 -14.10
C GLU A 111 -29.99 12.10 -15.17
N ASP A 112 -31.00 11.27 -14.93
CA ASP A 112 -31.79 10.71 -16.02
C ASP A 112 -33.26 11.01 -15.71
N GLU A 113 -33.71 12.09 -16.34
CA GLU A 113 -35.07 12.38 -16.77
C GLU A 113 -36.04 11.19 -16.68
N ARG A 114 -37.07 11.28 -15.82
CA ARG A 114 -38.49 10.94 -16.12
C ARG A 114 -39.46 11.72 -15.25
#